data_AF-A0A2A9PCR4-F1
#
_entry.id   AF-A0A2A9PCR4-F1
#
_cell.length_a   1.000
_cell.length_b   1.000
_cell.length_c   1.000
_cell.angle_alpha   90.00
_cell.angle_beta   90.00
_cell.angle_gamma   90.00
#
_symmetry.space_group_name_H-M   'P 1'
#
loop_
_entity.id
_entity.type
_entity.pdbx_description
1 polymer ?
#
loop_
_entity_poly.entity_id
_entity_poly.type
_entity_poly.pdbx_seq_one_letter_code
_entity_poly.pdbx_strand_id
1 'polypeptide(L)'
;MFALQWPASLLPTQKEAKLSAPQKQLQQQQQQQQQHITIPQYELLLRKTMKDIGVVASSHQKPCQEITERILSQIRGATADQRLAQAVSKVGALVAIYFYPTHNQHIQIIIGLYTAVYLVLDDTGHTMLDDISQFRRRLVENKEQQPALFQLLSYLFDQFDQYFPSFVANKLFSGVLTSLSSLEVELDRSSDFPALTSKLFPKYFRNMNGSSEAYVYFILTKENYSMNRLKQFLGAVPELWNITDEVNDLMSFYKESLIASERDTYVYYQAQTQATSIYETLHTLSLQISHRYEALQRILADDAALRELVEGYVVGQMQFYLTSERYRLVELDLVL
;
A
#
# COMPACT_ATOMS: atom_id res chain seq x y z
N MET A 1 4.80 5.55 8.78
CA MET A 1 5.57 5.25 10.00
C MET A 1 6.64 4.25 9.59
N PHE A 2 7.84 4.60 9.12
CA PHE A 2 8.54 5.86 9.07
C PHE A 2 9.02 6.17 7.65
N ALA A 3 8.43 7.19 7.06
CA ALA A 3 9.06 8.12 6.15
C ALA A 3 10.62 8.21 6.24
N LEU A 4 11.29 7.80 5.16
CA LEU A 4 12.72 8.03 4.86
C LEU A 4 13.03 9.52 4.82
N GLN A 5 13.73 10.10 5.79
CA GLN A 5 14.21 11.48 5.63
C GLN A 5 15.12 11.58 4.40
N TRP A 6 14.63 12.15 3.29
CA TRP A 6 15.48 12.48 2.16
C TRP A 6 16.15 13.83 2.41
N PRO A 7 17.44 13.96 2.06
CA PRO A 7 18.19 15.18 2.33
C PRO A 7 17.52 16.39 1.67
N ALA A 8 17.22 17.40 2.49
CA ALA A 8 16.74 18.69 2.06
C ALA A 8 17.88 19.48 1.37
N SER A 9 18.25 19.10 0.14
CA SER A 9 19.17 19.89 -0.69
C SER A 9 19.10 19.52 -2.17
N LEU A 10 17.95 19.74 -2.80
CA LEU A 10 17.81 19.67 -4.26
C LEU A 10 17.35 21.00 -4.84
N LEU A 11 18.30 21.94 -4.95
CA LEU A 11 18.21 23.00 -5.95
C LEU A 11 19.27 22.75 -7.01
N PRO A 12 18.91 22.62 -8.30
CA PRO A 12 19.85 22.90 -9.37
C PRO A 12 20.26 24.37 -9.23
N THR A 13 21.56 24.64 -9.23
CA THR A 13 22.08 26.00 -9.38
C THR A 13 21.74 26.52 -10.78
N GLN A 14 20.49 26.96 -10.97
CA GLN A 14 20.19 27.94 -12.00
C GLN A 14 20.97 29.20 -11.65
N LYS A 15 21.63 29.81 -12.64
CA LYS A 15 22.22 31.14 -12.49
C LYS A 15 21.09 32.12 -12.18
N GLU A 16 20.79 32.30 -10.89
CA GLU A 16 19.81 33.26 -10.43
C GLU A 16 20.32 34.67 -10.71
N ALA A 17 19.53 35.45 -11.45
CA ALA A 17 19.57 36.89 -11.32
C ALA A 17 19.42 37.23 -9.82
N LYS A 18 20.32 38.04 -9.26
CA LYS A 18 20.33 38.37 -7.82
C LYS A 18 19.02 39.07 -7.42
N LEU A 19 18.06 38.28 -6.95
CA LEU A 19 16.83 38.78 -6.33
C LEU A 19 17.16 39.43 -4.98
N SER A 20 16.49 40.54 -4.68
CA SER A 20 16.62 41.23 -3.39
C SER A 20 16.02 40.40 -2.25
N ALA A 21 16.47 40.60 -1.00
CA ALA A 21 16.00 39.84 0.16
C ALA A 21 14.46 39.82 0.35
N PRO A 22 13.71 40.91 0.08
CA PRO A 22 12.25 40.89 0.11
C PRO A 22 11.64 40.02 -1.00
N GLN A 23 12.23 40.00 -2.19
CA GLN A 23 11.78 39.15 -3.30
C GLN A 23 12.04 37.66 -3.02
N LYS A 24 13.15 37.32 -2.36
CA LYS A 24 13.43 35.96 -1.90
C LYS A 24 12.45 35.49 -0.83
N GLN A 25 12.07 36.36 0.11
CA GLN A 25 11.03 36.06 1.11
C GLN A 25 9.64 35.92 0.50
N LEU A 26 9.27 36.77 -0.47
CA LEU A 26 8.00 36.67 -1.18
C LEU A 26 7.93 35.39 -2.02
N GLN A 27 9.03 35.02 -2.69
CA GLN A 27 9.12 33.81 -3.50
C GLN A 27 9.16 32.54 -2.64
N GLN A 28 9.81 32.57 -1.47
CA GLN A 28 9.72 31.49 -0.47
C GLN A 28 8.32 31.36 0.12
N GLN A 29 7.64 32.47 0.43
CA GLN A 29 6.24 32.45 0.90
C GLN A 29 5.28 31.96 -0.19
N GLN A 30 5.49 32.35 -1.46
CA GLN A 30 4.71 31.87 -2.60
C GLN A 30 4.98 30.39 -2.92
N GLN A 31 6.24 29.92 -2.83
CA GLN A 31 6.59 28.51 -2.94
C GLN A 31 6.02 27.68 -1.78
N GLN A 32 6.06 28.20 -0.54
CA GLN A 32 5.42 27.55 0.61
C GLN A 32 3.89 27.52 0.46
N GLN A 33 3.26 28.57 -0.07
CA GLN A 33 1.83 28.59 -0.36
C GLN A 33 1.44 27.66 -1.53
N GLN A 34 2.29 27.50 -2.54
CA GLN A 34 2.10 26.53 -3.63
C GLN A 34 2.26 25.06 -3.17
N GLN A 35 2.83 24.80 -2.00
CA GLN A 35 3.06 23.45 -1.47
C GLN A 35 1.95 22.91 -0.56
N HIS A 36 0.95 23.70 -0.21
CA HIS A 36 -0.08 23.30 0.77
C HIS A 36 -1.45 23.07 0.13
N ILE A 37 -1.96 21.84 0.26
CA ILE A 37 -3.35 21.47 0.01
C ILE A 37 -4.17 21.71 1.29
N THR A 38 -5.39 22.25 1.15
CA THR A 38 -6.34 22.44 2.27
C THR A 38 -7.24 21.22 2.45
N ILE A 39 -7.80 21.03 3.66
CA ILE A 39 -8.77 19.94 3.92
C ILE A 39 -9.95 19.96 2.93
N PRO A 40 -10.61 21.11 2.65
CA PRO A 40 -11.72 21.13 1.68
C PRO A 40 -11.30 20.74 0.24
N GLN A 41 -10.10 21.12 -0.19
CA GLN A 41 -9.57 20.67 -1.49
C GLN A 41 -9.33 19.17 -1.51
N TYR A 42 -8.81 18.61 -0.43
CA TYR A 42 -8.59 17.17 -0.29
C TYR A 42 -9.91 16.39 -0.26
N GLU A 43 -10.91 16.86 0.49
CA GLU A 43 -12.27 16.28 0.51
C GLU A 43 -12.90 16.25 -0.89
N LEU A 44 -12.75 17.33 -1.66
CA LEU A 44 -13.25 17.40 -3.04
C LEU A 44 -12.60 16.32 -3.93
N LEU A 45 -11.28 16.13 -3.81
CA LEU A 45 -10.56 15.08 -4.55
C LEU A 45 -11.03 13.68 -4.15
N LEU A 46 -11.22 13.42 -2.85
CA LEU A 46 -11.73 12.13 -2.38
C LEU A 46 -13.14 11.86 -2.89
N ARG A 47 -14.07 12.82 -2.74
CA ARG A 47 -15.46 12.69 -3.21
C ARG A 47 -15.54 12.45 -4.70
N LYS A 48 -14.74 13.17 -5.50
CA LYS A 48 -14.64 12.93 -6.94
C LYS A 48 -14.18 11.50 -7.23
N THR A 49 -13.08 11.07 -6.63
CA THR A 49 -12.52 9.72 -6.84
C THR A 49 -13.51 8.62 -6.45
N MET A 50 -14.19 8.80 -5.32
CA MET A 50 -15.24 7.86 -4.86
C MET A 50 -16.39 7.79 -5.85
N LYS A 51 -16.86 8.94 -6.36
CA LYS A 51 -17.90 9.00 -7.38
C LYS A 51 -17.49 8.30 -8.67
N ASP A 52 -16.25 8.50 -9.13
CA ASP A 52 -15.76 7.93 -10.39
C ASP A 52 -15.57 6.40 -10.30
N ILE A 53 -15.23 5.86 -9.12
CA ILE A 53 -15.16 4.40 -8.89
C ILE A 53 -16.54 3.80 -8.55
N GLY A 54 -17.52 4.62 -8.15
CA GLY A 54 -18.83 4.15 -7.71
C GLY A 54 -18.83 3.67 -6.24
N VAL A 55 -17.93 4.20 -5.41
CA VAL A 55 -17.87 3.90 -3.98
C VAL A 55 -18.82 4.81 -3.21
N VAL A 56 -19.70 4.20 -2.42
CA VAL A 56 -20.55 4.92 -1.46
C VAL A 56 -19.88 4.91 -0.10
N ALA A 57 -19.82 6.09 0.53
CA ALA A 57 -19.34 6.21 1.91
C ALA A 57 -20.28 5.42 2.85
N SER A 58 -19.72 4.49 3.60
CA SER A 58 -20.38 3.88 4.75
C SER A 58 -19.50 4.09 5.96
N SER A 59 -20.08 4.51 7.08
CA SER A 59 -19.41 4.58 8.37
C SER A 59 -19.43 3.25 9.13
N HIS A 60 -20.20 2.26 8.65
CA HIS A 60 -20.35 0.98 9.33
C HIS A 60 -19.25 0.01 8.91
N GLN A 61 -18.39 -0.34 9.87
CA GLN A 61 -17.36 -1.35 9.69
C GLN A 61 -17.99 -2.76 9.62
N LYS A 62 -17.55 -3.57 8.65
CA LYS A 62 -17.98 -4.97 8.53
C LYS A 62 -17.59 -5.79 9.78
N PRO A 63 -18.42 -6.74 10.23
CA PRO A 63 -18.07 -7.65 11.32
C PRO A 63 -16.80 -8.45 10.97
N CYS A 64 -15.79 -8.39 11.84
CA CYS A 64 -14.49 -9.03 11.60
C CYS A 64 -13.96 -9.85 12.79
N GLN A 65 -14.75 -10.01 13.85
CA GLN A 65 -14.30 -10.57 15.12
C GLN A 65 -13.75 -12.00 14.98
N GLU A 66 -14.48 -12.91 14.32
CA GLU A 66 -14.05 -14.30 14.21
C GLU A 66 -12.72 -14.43 13.42
N ILE A 67 -12.60 -13.71 12.30
CA ILE A 67 -11.37 -13.71 11.50
C ILE A 67 -10.22 -13.08 12.29
N THR A 68 -10.50 -11.98 13.01
CA THR A 68 -9.52 -11.32 13.88
C THR A 68 -8.99 -12.27 14.95
N GLU A 69 -9.85 -13.04 15.61
CA GLU A 69 -9.46 -13.99 16.66
C GLU A 69 -8.56 -15.12 16.11
N ARG A 70 -8.85 -15.62 14.91
CA ARG A 70 -8.04 -16.65 14.24
C ARG A 70 -6.68 -16.15 13.76
N ILE A 71 -6.60 -14.90 13.28
CA ILE A 71 -5.32 -14.27 12.95
C ILE A 71 -4.53 -14.03 14.24
N LEU A 72 -5.18 -13.47 15.26
CA LEU A 72 -4.57 -13.17 16.55
C LEU A 72 -3.98 -14.41 17.20
N SER A 73 -4.65 -15.56 17.15
CA SER A 73 -4.10 -16.80 17.73
C SER A 73 -2.75 -17.21 17.15
N GLN A 74 -2.45 -16.82 15.92
CA GLN A 74 -1.16 -17.08 15.29
C GLN A 74 -0.16 -15.95 15.56
N ILE A 75 -0.59 -14.69 15.51
CA ILE A 75 0.26 -13.51 15.71
C ILE A 75 0.75 -13.39 17.16
N ARG A 76 0.01 -13.88 18.16
CA ARG A 76 0.40 -13.79 19.58
C ARG A 76 1.78 -14.38 19.88
N GLY A 77 2.19 -15.41 19.15
CA GLY A 77 3.53 -16.01 19.28
C GLY A 77 4.61 -15.29 18.48
N ALA A 78 4.22 -14.45 17.53
CA ALA A 78 5.11 -13.78 16.59
C ALA A 78 5.62 -12.41 17.09
N THR A 79 4.97 -11.81 18.09
CA THR A 79 5.40 -10.55 18.72
C THR A 79 5.17 -10.58 20.23
N ALA A 80 6.07 -9.94 20.98
CA ALA A 80 5.92 -9.76 22.43
C ALA A 80 4.86 -8.68 22.76
N ASP A 81 4.59 -7.75 21.85
CA ASP A 81 3.61 -6.68 22.05
C ASP A 81 2.19 -7.18 21.73
N GLN A 82 1.43 -7.48 22.78
CA GLN A 82 0.07 -7.98 22.66
C GLN A 82 -0.93 -6.91 22.17
N ARG A 83 -0.65 -5.62 22.37
CA ARG A 83 -1.50 -4.54 21.84
C ARG A 83 -1.29 -4.42 20.34
N LEU A 84 -0.03 -4.47 19.91
CA LEU A 84 0.32 -4.55 18.49
C LEU A 84 -0.34 -5.76 17.85
N ALA A 85 -0.19 -6.95 18.45
CA ALA A 85 -0.80 -8.19 17.96
C ALA A 85 -2.31 -8.06 17.73
N GLN A 86 -3.04 -7.46 18.66
CA GLN A 86 -4.47 -7.20 18.53
C GLN A 86 -4.77 -6.21 17.40
N ALA A 87 -4.04 -5.10 17.34
CA ALA A 87 -4.24 -4.05 16.34
C ALA A 87 -4.00 -4.57 14.91
N VAL A 88 -2.86 -5.23 14.67
CA VAL A 88 -2.51 -5.76 13.34
C VAL A 88 -3.44 -6.88 12.91
N SER A 89 -3.93 -7.70 13.84
CA SER A 89 -4.88 -8.78 13.54
C SER A 89 -6.24 -8.21 13.11
N LYS A 90 -6.72 -7.16 13.80
CA LYS A 90 -7.95 -6.46 13.42
C LYS A 90 -7.80 -5.83 12.02
N VAL A 91 -6.67 -5.15 11.77
CA VAL A 91 -6.40 -4.55 10.46
C VAL A 91 -6.32 -5.62 9.36
N GLY A 92 -5.61 -6.73 9.61
CA GLY A 92 -5.51 -7.85 8.68
C GLY A 92 -6.87 -8.46 8.34
N ALA A 93 -7.73 -8.68 9.34
CA ALA A 93 -9.08 -9.16 9.12
C ALA A 93 -9.91 -8.21 8.25
N LEU A 94 -9.84 -6.90 8.54
CA LEU A 94 -10.55 -5.89 7.75
C LEU A 94 -10.04 -5.82 6.32
N VAL A 95 -8.73 -5.83 6.09
CA VAL A 95 -8.15 -5.88 4.73
C VAL A 95 -8.70 -7.09 3.98
N ALA A 96 -8.68 -8.27 4.59
CA ALA A 96 -9.17 -9.48 3.95
C ALA A 96 -10.66 -9.41 3.57
N ILE A 97 -11.52 -8.97 4.49
CA ILE A 97 -12.97 -8.91 4.30
C ILE A 97 -13.37 -7.83 3.27
N TYR A 98 -12.66 -6.70 3.27
CA TYR A 98 -12.98 -5.61 2.36
C TYR A 98 -12.41 -5.85 0.98
N PHE A 99 -11.13 -6.21 0.85
CA PHE A 99 -10.48 -6.36 -0.46
C PHE A 99 -10.91 -7.64 -1.17
N TYR A 100 -11.32 -8.68 -0.42
CA TYR A 100 -11.69 -9.97 -1.01
C TYR A 100 -13.05 -10.43 -0.48
N PRO A 101 -14.13 -9.70 -0.78
CA PRO A 101 -15.45 -9.93 -0.18
C PRO A 101 -16.07 -11.27 -0.61
N THR A 102 -15.62 -11.85 -1.73
CA THR A 102 -16.10 -13.11 -2.30
C THR A 102 -15.23 -14.31 -1.92
N HIS A 103 -14.06 -14.09 -1.32
CA HIS A 103 -13.18 -15.19 -0.92
C HIS A 103 -13.78 -15.94 0.28
N ASN A 104 -13.56 -17.25 0.31
CA ASN A 104 -13.93 -18.04 1.47
C ASN A 104 -13.14 -17.60 2.71
N GLN A 105 -13.69 -17.89 3.89
CA GLN A 105 -13.13 -17.43 5.16
C GLN A 105 -11.70 -17.93 5.42
N HIS A 106 -11.34 -19.13 4.95
CA HIS A 106 -9.98 -19.65 5.10
C HIS A 106 -8.96 -18.81 4.34
N ILE A 107 -9.26 -18.47 3.08
CA ILE A 107 -8.39 -17.60 2.28
C ILE A 107 -8.33 -16.19 2.89
N GLN A 108 -9.45 -15.66 3.39
CA GLN A 108 -9.45 -14.37 4.09
C GLN A 108 -8.56 -14.38 5.34
N ILE A 109 -8.55 -15.47 6.12
CA ILE A 109 -7.65 -15.61 7.27
C ILE A 109 -6.18 -15.62 6.82
N ILE A 110 -5.84 -16.32 5.74
CA ILE A 110 -4.47 -16.38 5.22
C ILE A 110 -4.00 -15.01 4.75
N ILE A 111 -4.83 -14.29 4.00
CA ILE A 111 -4.54 -12.92 3.54
C ILE A 111 -4.41 -11.98 4.75
N GLY A 112 -5.32 -12.06 5.71
CA GLY A 112 -5.27 -11.23 6.90
C GLY A 112 -4.04 -11.53 7.78
N LEU A 113 -3.62 -12.80 7.84
CA LEU A 113 -2.39 -13.22 8.51
C LEU A 113 -1.16 -12.66 7.81
N TYR A 114 -1.10 -12.75 6.47
CA TYR A 114 -0.07 -12.10 5.66
C TYR A 114 0.02 -10.60 5.97
N THR A 115 -1.11 -9.89 5.94
CA THR A 115 -1.15 -8.46 6.28
C THR A 115 -0.67 -8.20 7.70
N ALA A 116 -1.13 -8.99 8.68
CA ALA A 116 -0.75 -8.80 10.07
C ALA A 116 0.76 -9.01 10.29
N VAL A 117 1.37 -10.01 9.65
CA VAL A 117 2.82 -10.24 9.69
C VAL A 117 3.59 -9.05 9.12
N TYR A 118 3.15 -8.52 7.98
CA TYR A 118 3.77 -7.33 7.39
C TYR A 118 3.70 -6.10 8.30
N LEU A 119 2.56 -5.89 8.96
CA LEU A 119 2.41 -4.77 9.89
C LEU A 119 3.27 -4.93 11.16
N VAL A 120 3.50 -6.15 11.62
CA VAL A 120 4.48 -6.39 12.69
C VAL A 120 5.89 -6.03 12.20
N LEU A 121 6.27 -6.45 10.99
CA LEU A 121 7.56 -6.10 10.41
C LEU A 121 7.74 -4.59 10.19
N ASP A 122 6.68 -3.89 9.77
CA ASP A 122 6.66 -2.42 9.61
C ASP A 122 6.98 -1.73 10.95
N ASP A 123 6.31 -2.13 12.03
CA ASP A 123 6.44 -1.50 13.35
C ASP A 123 7.71 -1.92 14.12
N THR A 124 8.14 -3.19 13.99
CA THR A 124 9.23 -3.75 14.81
C THR A 124 10.46 -4.22 14.03
N GLY A 125 10.43 -4.15 12.69
CA GLY A 125 11.47 -4.72 11.83
C GLY A 125 12.86 -4.13 12.02
N HIS A 126 12.97 -2.88 12.51
CA HIS A 126 14.25 -2.26 12.85
C HIS A 126 15.06 -3.06 13.89
N THR A 127 14.38 -3.88 14.71
CA THR A 127 15.01 -4.78 15.68
C THR A 127 15.40 -6.15 15.09
N MET A 128 15.02 -6.41 13.83
CA MET A 128 15.06 -7.72 13.18
C MET A 128 15.81 -7.69 11.83
N LEU A 129 16.63 -6.65 11.57
CA LEU A 129 17.33 -6.46 10.30
C LEU A 129 18.17 -7.69 9.88
N ASP A 130 18.88 -8.31 10.83
CA ASP A 130 19.66 -9.51 10.56
C ASP A 130 18.76 -10.68 10.13
N ASP A 131 17.60 -10.86 10.77
CA ASP A 131 16.65 -11.91 10.42
C ASP A 131 15.97 -11.65 9.06
N ILE A 132 15.63 -10.39 8.77
CA ILE A 132 15.10 -9.96 7.45
C ILE A 132 16.09 -10.32 6.35
N SER A 133 17.36 -9.92 6.49
CA SER A 133 18.40 -10.16 5.48
C SER A 133 18.73 -11.65 5.31
N GLN A 134 18.67 -12.44 6.40
CA GLN A 134 18.98 -13.86 6.38
C GLN A 134 17.81 -14.77 5.99
N PHE A 135 16.57 -14.28 6.01
CA PHE A 135 15.37 -15.09 5.80
C PHE A 135 15.47 -16.02 4.58
N ARG A 136 15.76 -15.44 3.40
CA ARG A 136 15.87 -16.18 2.14
C ARG A 136 17.03 -17.17 2.17
N ARG A 137 18.15 -16.83 2.80
CA ARG A 137 19.30 -17.73 2.94
C ARG A 137 18.93 -18.94 3.81
N ARG A 138 18.32 -18.71 4.98
CA ARG A 138 17.88 -19.77 5.89
C ARG A 138 16.88 -20.69 5.20
N LEU A 139 15.97 -20.13 4.40
CA LEU A 139 14.98 -20.90 3.62
C LEU A 139 15.65 -21.85 2.61
N VAL A 140 16.59 -21.34 1.79
CA VAL A 140 17.31 -22.16 0.79
C VAL A 140 18.19 -23.23 1.45
N GLU A 141 18.76 -22.92 2.61
CA GLU A 141 19.59 -23.85 3.38
C GLU A 141 18.76 -24.84 4.23
N ASN A 142 17.41 -24.81 4.15
CA ASN A 142 16.51 -25.59 5.00
C ASN A 142 16.81 -25.44 6.51
N LYS A 143 17.21 -24.23 6.92
CA LYS A 143 17.43 -23.88 8.33
C LYS A 143 16.13 -23.40 8.96
N GLU A 144 16.02 -23.62 10.26
CA GLU A 144 14.91 -23.09 11.04
C GLU A 144 14.86 -21.57 10.92
N GLN A 145 13.66 -21.05 10.65
CA GLN A 145 13.43 -19.62 10.68
C GLN A 145 13.30 -19.16 12.12
N GLN A 146 13.93 -18.03 12.42
CA GLN A 146 13.83 -17.39 13.72
C GLN A 146 13.83 -15.88 13.49
N PRO A 147 13.16 -15.10 14.35
CA PRO A 147 12.20 -15.54 15.37
C PRO A 147 10.89 -16.09 14.77
N ALA A 148 9.94 -16.48 15.62
CA ALA A 148 8.66 -17.11 15.26
C ALA A 148 7.86 -16.39 14.14
N LEU A 149 8.00 -15.07 14.01
CA LEU A 149 7.41 -14.29 12.92
C LEU A 149 7.85 -14.79 11.52
N PHE A 150 9.12 -15.18 11.36
CA PHE A 150 9.62 -15.72 10.09
C PHE A 150 9.25 -17.19 9.86
N GLN A 151 8.98 -17.94 10.93
CA GLN A 151 8.35 -19.26 10.81
C GLN A 151 6.94 -19.13 10.26
N LEU A 152 6.19 -18.12 10.73
CA LEU A 152 4.86 -17.80 10.24
C LEU A 152 4.87 -17.37 8.76
N LEU A 153 5.88 -16.59 8.33
CA LEU A 153 6.10 -16.31 6.90
C LEU A 153 6.35 -17.58 6.08
N SER A 154 7.13 -18.53 6.59
CA SER A 154 7.37 -19.80 5.89
C SER A 154 6.11 -20.65 5.80
N TYR A 155 5.33 -20.71 6.88
CA TYR A 155 4.03 -21.37 6.90
C TYR A 155 3.07 -20.78 5.86
N LEU A 156 3.08 -19.46 5.64
CA LEU A 156 2.27 -18.83 4.60
C LEU A 156 2.60 -19.36 3.20
N PHE A 157 3.83 -19.80 2.92
CA PHE A 157 4.16 -20.41 1.62
C PHE A 157 3.43 -21.73 1.40
N ASP A 158 3.34 -22.59 2.42
CA ASP A 158 2.55 -23.81 2.34
C ASP A 158 1.06 -23.50 2.11
N GLN A 159 0.56 -22.45 2.76
CA GLN A 159 -0.81 -21.98 2.54
C GLN A 159 -1.00 -21.44 1.12
N PHE A 160 -0.01 -20.72 0.57
CA PHE A 160 -0.09 -20.23 -0.80
C PHE A 160 -0.18 -21.39 -1.79
N ASP A 161 0.65 -22.42 -1.63
CA ASP A 161 0.59 -23.63 -2.45
C ASP A 161 -0.72 -24.41 -2.27
N GLN A 162 -1.34 -24.35 -1.10
CA GLN A 162 -2.61 -25.01 -0.84
C GLN A 162 -3.78 -24.33 -1.57
N TYR A 163 -3.89 -23.00 -1.54
CA TYR A 163 -5.10 -22.28 -1.99
C TYR A 163 -4.96 -21.53 -3.32
N PHE A 164 -3.73 -21.27 -3.78
CA PHE A 164 -3.48 -20.48 -4.98
C PHE A 164 -2.84 -21.34 -6.10
N PRO A 165 -3.15 -21.06 -7.38
CA PRO A 165 -2.51 -21.74 -8.50
C PRO A 165 -1.00 -21.55 -8.44
N SER A 166 -0.22 -22.51 -8.95
CA SER A 166 1.26 -22.48 -8.85
C SER A 166 1.90 -21.19 -9.35
N PHE A 167 1.39 -20.62 -10.45
CA PHE A 167 1.84 -19.31 -10.94
C PHE A 167 1.64 -18.20 -9.90
N VAL A 168 0.47 -18.17 -9.27
CA VAL A 168 0.10 -17.17 -8.26
C VAL A 168 0.91 -17.40 -6.98
N ALA A 169 1.03 -18.64 -6.50
CA ALA A 169 1.84 -18.99 -5.33
C ALA A 169 3.31 -18.55 -5.51
N ASN A 170 3.90 -18.79 -6.69
CA ASN A 170 5.24 -18.30 -7.01
C ASN A 170 5.35 -16.77 -6.99
N LYS A 171 4.31 -16.07 -7.46
CA LYS A 171 4.27 -14.60 -7.43
C LYS A 171 4.12 -14.06 -6.01
N LEU A 172 3.32 -14.69 -5.16
CA LEU A 172 3.20 -14.35 -3.74
C LEU A 172 4.52 -14.60 -3.00
N PHE A 173 5.18 -15.73 -3.25
CA PHE A 173 6.51 -16.04 -2.72
C PHE A 173 7.55 -14.98 -3.12
N SER A 174 7.61 -14.65 -4.42
CA SER A 174 8.50 -13.60 -4.93
C SER A 174 8.19 -12.25 -4.29
N GLY A 175 6.91 -11.92 -4.14
CA GLY A 175 6.45 -10.70 -3.49
C GLY A 175 6.95 -10.60 -2.06
N VAL A 176 6.90 -11.72 -1.30
CA VAL A 176 7.40 -11.73 0.07
C VAL A 176 8.88 -11.36 0.14
N LEU A 177 9.70 -11.98 -0.72
CA LEU A 177 11.13 -11.69 -0.78
C LEU A 177 11.43 -10.25 -1.19
N THR A 178 10.72 -9.74 -2.19
CA THR A 178 10.86 -8.34 -2.63
C THR A 178 10.52 -7.37 -1.51
N SER A 179 9.42 -7.62 -0.77
CA SER A 179 9.02 -6.75 0.33
C SER A 179 9.99 -6.82 1.51
N LEU A 180 10.58 -7.98 1.82
CA LEU A 180 11.63 -8.09 2.84
C LEU A 180 12.89 -7.32 2.44
N SER A 181 13.33 -7.44 1.18
CA SER A 181 14.45 -6.64 0.67
C SER A 181 14.16 -5.14 0.70
N SER A 182 12.89 -4.75 0.47
CA SER A 182 12.50 -3.35 0.59
C SER A 182 12.51 -2.86 2.02
N LEU A 183 12.00 -3.66 2.97
CA LEU A 183 12.03 -3.35 4.40
C LEU A 183 13.45 -3.20 4.91
N GLU A 184 14.38 -4.05 4.46
CA GLU A 184 15.81 -3.91 4.80
C GLU A 184 16.34 -2.53 4.41
N VAL A 185 16.04 -2.05 3.20
CA VAL A 185 16.46 -0.73 2.71
C VAL A 185 15.76 0.41 3.46
N GLU A 186 14.48 0.25 3.82
CA GLU A 186 13.71 1.28 4.53
C GLU A 186 14.14 1.43 5.99
N LEU A 187 14.47 0.31 6.63
CA LEU A 187 14.84 0.24 8.04
C LEU A 187 16.34 0.50 8.26
N ASP A 188 17.20 0.23 7.26
CA ASP A 188 18.61 0.59 7.30
C ASP A 188 18.82 2.08 7.05
N ARG A 189 19.01 2.82 8.14
CA ARG A 189 19.25 4.28 8.14
C ARG A 189 20.72 4.64 8.11
N SER A 190 21.61 3.70 7.79
CA SER A 190 23.06 3.95 7.75
C SER A 190 23.48 4.89 6.62
N SER A 191 22.65 5.04 5.59
CA SER A 191 22.92 5.92 4.46
C SER A 191 21.65 6.45 3.79
N ASP A 192 21.71 7.70 3.33
CA ASP A 192 20.65 8.30 2.52
C ASP A 192 20.76 7.83 1.06
N PHE A 193 19.63 7.88 0.34
CA PHE A 193 19.66 7.73 -1.10
C PHE A 193 20.50 8.83 -1.76
N PRO A 194 21.15 8.53 -2.91
CA PRO A 194 21.90 9.54 -3.65
C PRO A 194 21.03 10.74 -4.02
N ALA A 195 21.61 11.95 -4.00
CA ALA A 195 20.90 13.18 -4.38
C ALA A 195 20.38 13.15 -5.83
N LEU A 196 21.08 12.46 -6.73
CA LEU A 196 20.66 12.29 -8.12
C LEU A 196 20.11 10.87 -8.33
N THR A 197 18.79 10.76 -8.49
CA THR A 197 18.10 9.51 -8.85
C THR A 197 17.35 9.64 -10.17
N SER A 198 16.97 8.51 -10.76
CA SER A 198 16.11 8.49 -11.94
C SER A 198 14.75 9.11 -11.64
N LYS A 199 14.14 9.81 -12.61
CA LYS A 199 12.75 10.30 -12.45
C LYS A 199 11.71 9.18 -12.28
N LEU A 200 12.07 7.95 -12.64
CA LEU A 200 11.24 6.75 -12.44
C LEU A 200 11.43 6.12 -11.06
N PHE A 201 12.44 6.57 -10.30
CA PHE A 201 12.81 5.97 -9.03
C PHE A 201 11.68 5.99 -7.99
N PRO A 202 10.92 7.09 -7.77
CA PRO A 202 9.82 7.08 -6.80
C PRO A 202 8.80 5.98 -7.08
N LYS A 203 8.41 5.80 -8.34
CA LYS A 203 7.46 4.76 -8.73
C LYS A 203 8.05 3.36 -8.62
N TYR A 204 9.30 3.17 -9.03
CA TYR A 204 10.01 1.90 -8.88
C TYR A 204 10.10 1.49 -7.41
N PHE A 205 10.53 2.40 -6.53
CA PHE A 205 10.68 2.14 -5.11
C PHE A 205 9.31 1.90 -4.44
N ARG A 206 8.28 2.67 -4.81
CA ARG A 206 6.92 2.47 -4.32
C ARG A 206 6.33 1.11 -4.70
N ASN A 207 6.61 0.65 -5.92
CA ASN A 207 6.21 -0.68 -6.36
C ASN A 207 6.95 -1.77 -5.56
N MET A 208 8.21 -1.53 -5.20
CA MET A 208 9.02 -2.47 -4.41
C MET A 208 8.56 -2.57 -2.95
N ASN A 209 8.19 -1.45 -2.31
CA ASN A 209 7.88 -1.41 -0.88
C ASN A 209 6.41 -1.70 -0.52
N GLY A 210 5.48 -1.45 -1.45
CA GLY A 210 4.04 -1.46 -1.14
C GLY A 210 3.43 -2.82 -0.84
N SER A 211 4.12 -3.91 -1.17
CA SER A 211 3.55 -5.28 -1.18
C SER A 211 2.26 -5.42 -2.02
N SER A 212 1.92 -4.39 -2.81
CA SER A 212 0.68 -4.28 -3.57
C SER A 212 0.53 -5.35 -4.63
N GLU A 213 1.65 -5.77 -5.23
CA GLU A 213 1.65 -6.87 -6.18
C GLU A 213 1.07 -8.15 -5.56
N ALA A 214 1.43 -8.48 -4.32
CA ALA A 214 0.90 -9.66 -3.63
C ALA A 214 -0.61 -9.54 -3.39
N TYR A 215 -1.09 -8.37 -2.97
CA TYR A 215 -2.53 -8.11 -2.82
C TYR A 215 -3.29 -8.27 -4.14
N VAL A 216 -2.71 -7.83 -5.26
CA VAL A 216 -3.31 -8.06 -6.57
C VAL A 216 -3.40 -9.57 -6.87
N TYR A 217 -2.31 -10.32 -6.66
CA TYR A 217 -2.29 -11.75 -6.94
C TYR A 217 -3.22 -12.59 -6.07
N PHE A 218 -3.54 -12.12 -4.86
CA PHE A 218 -4.55 -12.79 -4.02
C PHE A 218 -5.95 -12.83 -4.63
N ILE A 219 -6.27 -12.02 -5.66
CA ILE A 219 -7.56 -12.06 -6.35
C ILE A 219 -7.81 -13.43 -7.02
N LEU A 220 -6.77 -14.07 -7.55
CA LEU A 220 -6.87 -15.29 -8.35
C LEU A 220 -6.55 -16.54 -7.50
N THR A 221 -7.58 -17.26 -7.08
CA THR A 221 -7.49 -18.47 -6.25
C THR A 221 -7.62 -19.73 -7.12
N LYS A 222 -7.35 -20.92 -6.57
CA LYS A 222 -7.58 -22.18 -7.32
C LYS A 222 -9.04 -22.36 -7.74
N GLU A 223 -9.98 -21.88 -6.94
CA GLU A 223 -11.42 -22.02 -7.18
C GLU A 223 -11.88 -21.24 -8.42
N ASN A 224 -11.28 -20.07 -8.66
CA ASN A 224 -11.64 -19.19 -9.77
C ASN A 224 -10.61 -19.22 -10.91
N TYR A 225 -9.64 -20.12 -10.90
CA TYR A 225 -8.54 -20.13 -11.88
C TYR A 225 -8.86 -20.86 -13.18
N SER A 226 -8.41 -20.28 -14.30
CA SER A 226 -8.15 -20.99 -15.56
C SER A 226 -6.99 -20.33 -16.29
N MET A 227 -6.36 -21.01 -17.24
CA MET A 227 -5.25 -20.43 -18.01
C MET A 227 -5.70 -19.21 -18.85
N ASN A 228 -6.92 -19.22 -19.39
CA ASN A 228 -7.46 -18.05 -20.09
C ASN A 228 -7.67 -16.88 -19.14
N ARG A 229 -8.27 -17.14 -17.98
CA ARG A 229 -8.48 -16.11 -16.95
C ARG A 229 -7.15 -15.55 -16.44
N LEU A 230 -6.13 -16.39 -16.24
CA LEU A 230 -4.79 -15.93 -15.89
C LEU A 230 -4.24 -14.95 -16.93
N LYS A 231 -4.32 -15.28 -18.23
CA LYS A 231 -3.82 -14.40 -19.29
C LYS A 231 -4.54 -13.04 -19.32
N GLN A 232 -5.85 -13.05 -19.14
CA GLN A 232 -6.65 -11.83 -19.09
C GLN A 232 -6.34 -11.02 -17.82
N PHE A 233 -6.24 -11.70 -16.67
CA PHE A 233 -5.83 -11.11 -15.41
C PHE A 233 -4.45 -10.45 -15.50
N LEU A 234 -3.46 -11.12 -16.12
CA LEU A 234 -2.13 -10.56 -16.34
C LEU A 234 -2.15 -9.28 -17.19
N GLY A 235 -3.10 -9.14 -18.12
CA GLY A 235 -3.32 -7.88 -18.84
C GLY A 235 -3.83 -6.73 -17.94
N ALA A 236 -4.52 -7.06 -16.84
CA ALA A 236 -5.04 -6.11 -15.87
C ALA A 236 -4.07 -5.83 -14.69
N VAL A 237 -3.12 -6.72 -14.41
CA VAL A 237 -2.17 -6.62 -13.28
C VAL A 237 -1.46 -5.25 -13.21
N PRO A 238 -0.93 -4.66 -14.30
CA PRO A 238 -0.26 -3.36 -14.22
C PRO A 238 -1.20 -2.25 -13.72
N GLU A 239 -2.46 -2.26 -14.14
CA GLU A 239 -3.45 -1.28 -13.70
C GLU A 239 -3.87 -1.53 -12.25
N LEU A 240 -4.11 -2.80 -11.88
CA LEU A 240 -4.43 -3.24 -10.53
C LEU A 240 -3.33 -2.91 -9.52
N TRP A 241 -2.07 -3.12 -9.87
CA TRP A 241 -0.96 -2.81 -8.99
C TRP A 241 -0.88 -1.30 -8.74
N ASN A 242 -0.91 -0.52 -9.82
CA ASN A 242 -0.82 0.93 -9.70
C ASN A 242 -2.01 1.52 -8.94
N ILE A 243 -3.25 1.10 -9.22
CA ILE A 243 -4.42 1.61 -8.51
C ILE A 243 -4.35 1.27 -7.02
N THR A 244 -3.83 0.09 -6.64
CA THR A 244 -3.63 -0.29 -5.23
C THR A 244 -2.68 0.65 -4.49
N ASP A 245 -1.55 0.99 -5.11
CA ASP A 245 -0.61 1.95 -4.53
C ASP A 245 -1.21 3.36 -4.46
N GLU A 246 -1.79 3.81 -5.57
CA GLU A 246 -2.30 5.18 -5.74
C GLU A 246 -3.48 5.47 -4.82
N VAL A 247 -4.41 4.51 -4.65
CA VAL A 247 -5.52 4.64 -3.69
C VAL A 247 -4.98 4.67 -2.26
N ASN A 248 -4.00 3.83 -1.91
CA ASN A 248 -3.37 3.89 -0.60
C ASN A 248 -2.76 5.27 -0.33
N ASP A 249 -1.93 5.78 -1.25
CA ASP A 249 -1.24 7.06 -1.13
C ASP A 249 -2.23 8.24 -1.07
N LEU A 250 -3.32 8.18 -1.84
CA LEU A 250 -4.37 9.19 -1.80
C LEU A 250 -5.11 9.18 -0.45
N MET A 251 -5.51 8.01 0.04
CA MET A 251 -6.33 7.85 1.24
C MET A 251 -5.52 7.99 2.54
N SER A 252 -4.24 7.66 2.54
CA SER A 252 -3.34 7.81 3.68
C SER A 252 -2.85 9.25 3.88
N PHE A 253 -2.90 10.07 2.82
CA PHE A 253 -2.40 11.44 2.86
C PHE A 253 -2.98 12.27 4.01
N TYR A 254 -4.26 12.07 4.36
CA TYR A 254 -4.88 12.77 5.50
C TYR A 254 -4.15 12.49 6.81
N LYS A 255 -4.04 11.20 7.18
CA LYS A 255 -3.41 10.78 8.45
C LYS A 255 -1.91 11.10 8.47
N GLU A 256 -1.24 11.06 7.33
CA GLU A 256 0.21 11.19 7.21
C GLU A 256 0.64 12.65 7.18
N SER A 257 -0.08 13.48 6.41
CA SER A 257 0.44 14.78 6.00
C SER A 257 -0.43 15.98 6.37
N LEU A 258 -1.76 15.83 6.38
CA LEU A 258 -2.67 16.91 6.76
C LEU A 258 -2.79 17.07 8.28
N ILE A 259 -2.87 15.96 9.01
CA ILE A 259 -2.99 15.99 10.48
C ILE A 259 -1.74 15.50 11.21
N ALA A 260 -0.74 15.04 10.46
CA ALA A 260 0.57 14.66 10.98
C ALA A 260 1.70 15.30 10.13
N SER A 261 2.93 15.06 10.56
CA SER A 261 4.14 15.68 9.99
C SER A 261 4.90 14.76 9.05
N GLU A 262 4.31 13.66 8.58
CA GLU A 262 4.98 12.73 7.66
C GLU A 262 5.09 13.38 6.29
N ARG A 263 6.33 13.51 5.80
CA ARG A 263 6.66 14.18 4.52
C ARG A 263 7.45 13.29 3.58
N ASP A 264 7.96 12.16 4.04
CA ASP A 264 8.65 11.22 3.19
C ASP A 264 7.67 10.15 2.70
N THR A 265 6.71 10.64 1.89
CA THR A 265 5.68 9.81 1.26
C THR A 265 5.80 9.91 -0.25
N TYR A 266 5.19 8.95 -0.97
CA TYR A 266 5.19 8.96 -2.43
C TYR A 266 4.71 10.29 -3.01
N VAL A 267 3.69 10.91 -2.43
CA VAL A 267 3.13 12.19 -2.89
C VAL A 267 4.17 13.31 -2.89
N TYR A 268 4.93 13.45 -1.80
CA TYR A 268 5.97 14.49 -1.71
C TYR A 268 7.13 14.22 -2.66
N TYR A 269 7.56 12.97 -2.78
CA TYR A 269 8.63 12.57 -3.70
C TYR A 269 8.25 12.74 -5.16
N GLN A 270 7.01 12.41 -5.50
CA GLN A 270 6.48 12.62 -6.83
C GLN A 270 6.38 14.12 -7.16
N ALA A 271 5.86 14.93 -6.23
CA ALA A 271 5.79 16.38 -6.39
C ALA A 271 7.17 17.00 -6.61
N GLN A 272 8.15 16.59 -5.82
CA GLN A 272 9.54 17.04 -5.97
C GLN A 272 10.14 16.63 -7.31
N THR A 273 10.01 15.35 -7.69
CA THR A 273 10.59 14.80 -8.93
C THR A 273 9.99 15.42 -10.19
N GLN A 274 8.69 15.77 -10.14
CA GLN A 274 7.96 16.36 -11.25
C GLN A 274 7.91 17.89 -11.23
N ALA A 275 8.45 18.52 -10.17
CA ALA A 275 8.34 19.96 -9.93
C ALA A 275 6.88 20.46 -9.96
N THR A 276 5.97 19.68 -9.35
CA THR A 276 4.54 20.00 -9.18
C THR A 276 4.22 20.33 -7.73
N SER A 277 3.09 20.99 -7.50
CA SER A 277 2.54 21.16 -6.15
C SER A 277 1.98 19.84 -5.60
N ILE A 278 1.82 19.77 -4.27
CA ILE A 278 1.16 18.64 -3.61
C ILE A 278 -0.29 18.47 -4.09
N TYR A 279 -1.00 19.58 -4.27
CA TYR A 279 -2.36 19.56 -4.82
C TYR A 279 -2.39 18.98 -6.23
N GLU A 280 -1.51 19.43 -7.13
CA GLU A 280 -1.44 18.91 -8.51
C GLU A 280 -1.10 17.41 -8.54
N THR A 281 -0.20 16.95 -7.65
CA THR A 281 0.13 15.54 -7.52
C THR A 281 -1.06 14.70 -7.06
N LEU A 282 -1.78 15.14 -6.01
CA LEU A 282 -2.97 14.44 -5.52
C LEU A 282 -4.13 14.48 -6.53
N HIS A 283 -4.31 15.59 -7.24
CA HIS A 283 -5.28 15.70 -8.31
C HIS A 283 -4.94 14.76 -9.47
N THR A 284 -3.66 14.65 -9.84
CA THR A 284 -3.19 13.70 -10.85
C THR A 284 -3.43 12.26 -10.43
N LEU A 285 -3.17 11.92 -9.15
CA LEU A 285 -3.47 10.60 -8.59
C LEU A 285 -4.97 10.27 -8.69
N SER A 286 -5.85 11.20 -8.29
CA SER A 286 -7.30 11.05 -8.42
C SER A 286 -7.74 10.74 -9.86
N LEU A 287 -7.19 11.46 -10.85
CA LEU A 287 -7.46 11.22 -12.27
C LEU A 287 -6.92 9.86 -12.74
N GLN A 288 -5.70 9.51 -12.34
CA GLN A 288 -5.08 8.23 -12.68
C GLN A 288 -5.93 7.07 -12.17
N ILE A 289 -6.27 7.07 -10.88
CA ILE A 289 -7.14 6.05 -10.26
C ILE A 289 -8.42 5.84 -11.07
N SER A 290 -9.09 6.94 -11.47
CA SER A 290 -10.32 6.89 -12.25
C SER A 290 -10.10 6.27 -13.64
N HIS A 291 -9.08 6.72 -14.38
CA HIS A 291 -8.75 6.19 -15.70
C HIS A 291 -8.33 4.71 -15.65
N ARG A 292 -7.59 4.30 -14.61
CA ARG A 292 -7.20 2.89 -14.42
C ARG A 292 -8.40 2.02 -14.17
N TYR A 293 -9.34 2.49 -13.33
CA TYR A 293 -10.58 1.77 -13.09
C TYR A 293 -11.36 1.57 -14.39
N GLU A 294 -11.53 2.60 -15.22
CA GLU A 294 -12.15 2.46 -16.55
C GLU A 294 -11.37 1.55 -17.51
N ALA A 295 -10.04 1.51 -17.40
CA ALA A 295 -9.21 0.59 -18.19
C ALA A 295 -9.44 -0.86 -17.77
N LEU A 296 -9.52 -1.14 -16.46
CA LEU A 296 -9.83 -2.46 -15.92
C LEU A 296 -11.18 -2.98 -16.46
N GLN A 297 -12.19 -2.11 -16.49
CA GLN A 297 -13.51 -2.44 -17.05
C GLN A 297 -13.44 -2.92 -18.50
N ARG A 298 -12.58 -2.28 -19.30
CA ARG A 298 -12.38 -2.62 -20.72
C ARG A 298 -11.54 -3.88 -20.91
N ILE A 299 -10.45 -4.03 -20.15
CA ILE A 299 -9.55 -5.20 -20.21
C ILE A 299 -10.30 -6.48 -19.81
N LEU A 300 -11.23 -6.36 -18.85
CA LEU A 300 -11.96 -7.49 -18.27
C LEU A 300 -13.36 -7.69 -18.88
N ALA A 301 -13.68 -7.00 -19.98
CA ALA A 301 -15.02 -7.02 -20.57
C ALA A 301 -15.52 -8.43 -20.95
N ASP A 302 -14.61 -9.32 -21.34
CA ASP A 302 -14.91 -10.68 -21.80
C ASP A 302 -15.00 -11.74 -20.69
N ASP A 303 -14.69 -11.38 -19.43
CA ASP A 303 -14.78 -12.29 -18.28
C ASP A 303 -15.46 -11.59 -17.10
N ALA A 304 -16.80 -11.61 -17.13
CA ALA A 304 -17.64 -10.94 -16.13
C ALA A 304 -17.34 -11.39 -14.69
N ALA A 305 -16.98 -12.67 -14.49
CA ALA A 305 -16.65 -13.19 -13.17
C ALA A 305 -15.30 -12.64 -12.67
N LEU A 306 -14.28 -12.58 -13.54
CA LEU A 306 -13.01 -11.92 -13.17
C LEU A 306 -13.20 -10.42 -12.93
N ARG A 307 -14.04 -9.77 -13.74
CA ARG A 307 -14.37 -8.35 -13.57
C ARG A 307 -15.03 -8.08 -12.22
N GLU A 308 -15.98 -8.90 -11.80
CA GLU A 308 -16.63 -8.80 -10.48
C GLU A 308 -15.62 -8.93 -9.33
N LEU A 309 -14.67 -9.87 -9.42
CA LEU A 309 -13.61 -10.03 -8.42
C LEU A 309 -12.71 -8.79 -8.33
N VAL A 310 -12.34 -8.23 -9.47
CA VAL A 310 -11.48 -7.03 -9.56
C VAL A 310 -12.21 -5.77 -9.10
N GLU A 311 -13.47 -5.61 -9.45
CA GLU A 311 -14.33 -4.52 -8.95
C GLU A 311 -14.49 -4.60 -7.44
N GLY A 312 -14.82 -5.78 -6.92
CA GLY A 312 -14.92 -6.03 -5.49
C GLY A 312 -13.63 -5.67 -4.74
N TYR A 313 -12.47 -5.97 -5.34
CA TYR A 313 -11.18 -5.59 -4.80
C TYR A 313 -10.93 -4.08 -4.76
N VAL A 314 -11.12 -3.38 -5.88
CA VAL A 314 -10.88 -1.91 -5.95
C VAL A 314 -11.86 -1.14 -5.06
N VAL A 315 -13.16 -1.45 -5.17
CA VAL A 315 -14.20 -0.82 -4.35
C VAL A 315 -13.99 -1.14 -2.87
N GLY A 316 -13.71 -2.40 -2.57
CA GLY A 316 -13.43 -2.89 -1.24
C GLY A 316 -12.27 -2.17 -0.58
N GLN A 317 -11.20 -1.92 -1.33
CA GLN A 317 -10.04 -1.20 -0.85
C GLN A 317 -10.36 0.23 -0.41
N MET A 318 -11.14 0.99 -1.20
CA MET A 318 -11.58 2.32 -0.78
C MET A 318 -12.51 2.26 0.45
N GLN A 319 -13.43 1.29 0.50
CA GLN A 319 -14.32 1.10 1.65
C GLN A 319 -13.56 0.79 2.93
N PHE A 320 -12.50 -0.02 2.85
CA PHE A 320 -11.61 -0.27 3.98
C PHE A 320 -11.01 1.03 4.50
N TYR A 321 -10.42 1.85 3.63
CA TYR A 321 -9.79 3.10 4.06
C TYR A 321 -10.79 4.09 4.67
N LEU A 322 -12.01 4.16 4.14
CA LEU A 322 -13.08 5.00 4.67
C LEU A 322 -13.58 4.55 6.06
N THR A 323 -13.56 3.24 6.33
CA THR A 323 -14.12 2.66 7.57
C THR A 323 -13.07 2.30 8.62
N SER A 324 -11.79 2.33 8.26
CA SER A 324 -10.70 1.95 9.15
C SER A 324 -10.29 3.15 10.01
N GLU A 325 -10.36 2.95 11.34
CA GLU A 325 -9.94 3.94 12.34
C GLU A 325 -8.49 4.42 12.11
N ARG A 326 -7.64 3.57 11.53
CA ARG A 326 -6.24 3.88 11.19
C ARG A 326 -6.10 5.11 10.29
N TYR A 327 -7.05 5.32 9.36
CA TYR A 327 -6.96 6.38 8.34
C TYR A 327 -7.62 7.69 8.75
N ARG A 328 -8.42 7.66 9.82
CA ARG A 328 -9.07 8.85 10.40
C ARG A 328 -9.94 9.64 9.41
N LEU A 329 -10.32 9.05 8.29
CA LEU A 329 -11.17 9.70 7.28
C LEU A 329 -12.61 9.95 7.76
N VAL A 330 -13.01 9.33 8.87
CA VAL A 330 -14.27 9.64 9.57
C VAL A 330 -14.32 11.07 10.13
N GLU A 331 -13.18 11.75 10.23
CA GLU A 331 -13.07 13.15 10.67
C GLU A 331 -13.37 14.15 9.53
N LEU A 332 -13.44 13.66 8.29
CA LEU A 332 -13.74 14.45 7.10
C LEU A 332 -15.24 14.41 6.79
N ASP A 333 -15.74 15.48 6.19
CA ASP A 333 -17.07 15.46 5.61
C ASP A 333 -16.96 14.84 4.20
N LEU A 334 -17.32 13.57 4.08
CA LEU A 334 -17.29 12.80 2.81
C LEU A 334 -18.69 12.29 2.39
N VAL A 335 -19.77 12.82 2.96
CA VAL A 335 -21.15 12.38 2.66
C VAL A 335 -21.53 12.76 1.22
N LEU A 336 -21.51 11.80 0.30
CA LEU A 336 -21.82 12.00 -1.14
C LEU A 336 -23.25 12.46 -1.40
#